data_AF-G0V2I4-F1
#
_entry.id   AF-G0V2I4-F1
#
_cell.length_a   1.000
_cell.length_b   1.000
_cell.length_c   1.000
_cell.angle_alpha   90.00
_cell.angle_beta   90.00
_cell.angle_gamma   90.00
#
_symmetry.space_group_name_H-M   'P 1'
#
loop_
_entity.id
_entity.type
_entity.pdbx_description
1 polymer ?
#
loop_
_entity_poly.entity_id
_entity_poly.type
_entity_poly.pdbx_seq_one_letter_code
_entity_poly.pdbx_strand_id
1 'polypeptide(L)'
;MSSDVESNGQQSPDPPAESAQLPSVRSSGSSNAPPYELDNTTRLLLEENEGMIFQINKLTHDLSEARAKIAALRAAHVERGRELDIMREKLGDATVSVTDASGKVVNFKKECDRLTADNERLVSEYQRVCMELEKKTDDIRRDAGAQHNKATQRIMDLQVEQFNHEMAALVPTVEHIVNSLKRCVVAGDVGNERMLECAQKELHTMCRVVDSVRRLSVGEESRLQEVLAQVRKGERLGVPGDLAIVIRWMIAQAFEAGLQSAGGNLRALVTALGGSKEKDAVADVASGVNVRRMFRMLGK
;
A
#
# COMPACT_ATOMS: atom_id res chain seq x y z
N MET A 1 22.30 -57.03 -4.12
CA MET A 1 23.20 -58.14 -3.73
C MET A 1 22.33 -59.13 -2.99
N SER A 2 21.85 -60.13 -3.72
CA SER A 2 21.02 -61.21 -3.21
C SER A 2 21.93 -62.28 -2.63
N SER A 3 21.60 -62.78 -1.45
CA SER A 3 22.25 -63.94 -0.85
C SER A 3 21.18 -64.89 -0.35
N ASP A 4 20.95 -65.91 -1.16
CA ASP A 4 20.96 -67.34 -0.84
C ASP A 4 20.10 -67.84 0.33
N VAL A 5 19.05 -68.55 -0.10
CA VAL A 5 18.20 -69.46 0.68
C VAL A 5 18.90 -70.82 0.73
N GLU A 6 19.42 -71.19 1.90
CA GLU A 6 19.88 -72.55 2.17
C GLU A 6 18.72 -73.39 2.72
N SER A 7 18.30 -74.33 1.88
CA SER A 7 17.47 -75.48 2.19
C SER A 7 18.29 -76.50 2.97
N ASN A 8 17.91 -76.80 4.22
CA ASN A 8 18.46 -77.94 4.95
C ASN A 8 17.32 -78.86 5.39
N GLY A 9 17.19 -79.96 4.65
CA GLY A 9 16.36 -81.09 5.01
C GLY A 9 17.05 -81.91 6.10
N GLN A 10 16.33 -82.15 7.20
CA GLN A 10 16.74 -83.10 8.22
C GLN A 10 15.70 -84.21 8.36
N GLN A 11 16.13 -85.36 7.85
CA GLN A 11 15.77 -86.72 8.23
C GLN A 11 15.43 -86.87 9.72
N SER A 12 14.34 -87.58 9.99
CA SER A 12 14.24 -88.50 11.12
C SER A 12 13.17 -89.58 10.87
N PRO A 13 13.29 -90.73 11.54
CA PRO A 13 13.06 -92.05 10.95
C PRO A 13 11.69 -92.67 11.29
N ASP A 14 11.32 -93.68 10.51
CA ASP A 14 10.17 -94.57 10.70
C ASP A 14 10.10 -95.20 12.12
N PRO A 15 8.90 -95.37 12.67
CA PRO A 15 8.60 -96.46 13.60
C PRO A 15 7.79 -97.59 12.91
N PRO A 16 8.04 -98.86 13.28
CA PRO A 16 7.65 -100.03 12.50
C PRO A 16 6.17 -100.40 12.69
N ALA A 17 5.53 -100.75 11.59
CA ALA A 17 4.23 -101.41 11.56
C ALA A 17 4.32 -102.84 12.14
N GLU A 18 3.37 -103.14 13.03
CA GLU A 18 2.87 -104.48 13.32
C GLU A 18 2.74 -105.28 12.01
N SER A 19 3.19 -106.52 11.91
CA SER A 19 2.38 -107.66 12.35
C SER A 19 3.25 -108.91 12.31
N ALA A 20 3.77 -109.32 13.46
CA ALA A 20 4.37 -110.65 13.60
C ALA A 20 3.25 -111.69 13.57
N GLN A 21 3.17 -112.42 12.45
CA GLN A 21 2.49 -113.71 12.37
C GLN A 21 3.02 -114.63 13.47
N LEU A 22 2.16 -115.01 14.41
CA LEU A 22 2.38 -116.14 15.29
C LEU A 22 1.43 -117.28 14.92
N PRO A 23 1.86 -118.53 15.05
CA PRO A 23 1.30 -119.66 14.31
C PRO A 23 0.00 -120.13 14.94
N SER A 24 -1.00 -120.38 14.10
CA SER A 24 -2.17 -121.20 14.44
C SER A 24 -1.72 -122.63 14.73
N VAL A 25 -1.28 -122.90 15.96
CA VAL A 25 -1.10 -124.23 16.51
C VAL A 25 -2.48 -124.82 16.79
N ARG A 26 -3.00 -125.56 15.82
CA ARG A 26 -4.05 -126.56 16.08
C ARG A 26 -3.41 -127.67 16.92
N SER A 27 -3.57 -127.60 18.24
CA SER A 27 -3.40 -128.74 19.14
C SER A 27 -4.77 -129.20 19.61
N SER A 28 -5.29 -130.19 18.89
CA SER A 28 -6.25 -131.16 19.41
C SER A 28 -5.59 -131.94 20.54
N GLY A 29 -5.79 -131.45 21.77
CA GLY A 29 -5.34 -132.05 23.01
C GLY A 29 -6.53 -132.33 23.93
N SER A 30 -7.17 -133.47 23.71
CA SER A 30 -8.02 -134.13 24.71
C SER A 30 -7.14 -134.50 25.90
N SER A 31 -7.11 -133.65 26.93
CA SER A 31 -6.62 -134.01 28.25
C SER A 31 -7.67 -133.58 29.27
N ASN A 32 -8.44 -134.55 29.75
CA ASN A 32 -9.23 -134.43 30.97
C ASN A 32 -8.25 -134.28 32.13
N ALA A 33 -7.86 -133.05 32.44
CA ALA A 33 -7.37 -132.71 33.76
C ALA A 33 -8.52 -132.95 34.76
N PRO A 34 -8.26 -133.52 35.94
CA PRO A 34 -9.28 -133.63 36.98
C PRO A 34 -9.84 -132.23 37.30
N PRO A 35 -11.15 -132.06 37.52
CA PRO A 35 -11.69 -130.79 37.95
C PRO A 35 -11.02 -130.45 39.29
N TYR A 36 -10.14 -129.44 39.28
CA TYR A 36 -9.59 -128.90 40.51
C TYR A 36 -10.78 -128.31 41.29
N GLU A 37 -11.27 -129.03 42.28
CA GLU A 37 -12.30 -128.55 43.18
C GLU A 37 -11.62 -127.56 44.14
N LEU A 38 -11.58 -126.29 43.72
CA LEU A 38 -11.01 -125.21 44.53
C LEU A 38 -11.79 -125.13 45.84
N ASP A 39 -11.07 -125.14 46.96
CA ASP A 39 -11.68 -124.87 48.26
C ASP A 39 -12.26 -123.46 48.30
N ASN A 40 -13.29 -123.26 49.13
CA ASN A 40 -14.05 -122.01 49.16
C ASN A 40 -13.17 -120.77 49.43
N THR A 41 -12.10 -120.92 50.21
CA THR A 41 -11.15 -119.86 50.53
C THR A 41 -10.41 -119.38 49.28
N THR A 42 -9.92 -120.31 48.46
CA THR A 42 -9.19 -119.99 47.23
C THR A 42 -10.11 -119.30 46.21
N ARG A 43 -11.39 -119.70 46.13
CA ARG A 43 -12.37 -119.02 45.27
C ARG A 43 -12.60 -117.56 45.66
N LEU A 44 -12.82 -117.29 46.96
CA LEU A 44 -13.01 -115.92 47.46
C LEU A 44 -11.78 -115.04 47.22
N LEU A 45 -10.58 -115.58 47.40
CA LEU A 45 -9.34 -114.86 47.09
C LEU A 45 -9.18 -114.57 45.59
N LEU A 46 -9.61 -115.47 44.71
CA LEU A 46 -9.59 -115.21 43.26
C LEU A 46 -10.58 -114.10 42.88
N GLU A 47 -11.81 -114.12 43.42
CA GLU A 47 -12.80 -113.05 43.21
C GLU A 47 -12.29 -111.69 43.72
N GLU A 48 -11.65 -111.65 44.90
CA GLU A 48 -11.02 -110.45 45.45
C GLU A 48 -9.87 -109.95 44.55
N ASN A 49 -9.00 -110.85 44.08
CA ASN A 49 -7.92 -110.51 43.16
C ASN A 49 -8.44 -109.97 41.82
N GLU A 50 -9.50 -110.56 41.26
CA GLU A 50 -10.16 -110.06 40.05
C GLU A 50 -10.73 -108.65 40.27
N GLY A 51 -11.36 -108.42 41.42
CA GLY A 51 -11.84 -107.09 41.83
C GLY A 51 -10.71 -106.06 41.94
N MET A 52 -9.59 -106.43 42.57
CA MET A 52 -8.41 -105.58 42.67
C MET A 52 -7.80 -105.28 41.30
N ILE A 53 -7.67 -106.27 40.41
CA ILE A 53 -7.14 -106.08 39.04
C ILE A 53 -8.03 -105.12 38.25
N PHE A 54 -9.35 -105.26 38.34
CA PHE A 54 -10.29 -104.32 37.72
C PHE A 54 -10.06 -102.89 38.22
N GLN A 55 -9.91 -102.71 39.53
CA GLN A 55 -9.67 -101.39 40.12
C GLN A 55 -8.31 -100.81 39.73
N ILE A 56 -7.26 -101.63 39.65
CA ILE A 56 -5.92 -101.23 39.15
C ILE A 56 -6.02 -100.76 37.70
N ASN A 57 -6.75 -101.49 36.85
CA ASN A 57 -6.93 -101.13 35.44
C ASN A 57 -7.68 -99.80 35.30
N LYS A 58 -8.74 -99.59 36.10
CA LYS A 58 -9.48 -98.33 36.13
C LYS A 58 -8.59 -97.17 36.57
N LEU A 59 -7.85 -97.30 37.67
CA LEU A 59 -6.96 -96.25 38.17
C LEU A 59 -5.82 -95.96 37.19
N THR A 60 -5.30 -96.98 36.51
CA THR A 60 -4.29 -96.81 35.46
C THR A 60 -4.83 -95.99 34.29
N HIS A 61 -6.06 -96.29 33.86
CA HIS A 61 -6.72 -95.53 32.80
C HIS A 61 -6.96 -94.08 33.21
N ASP A 62 -7.56 -93.84 34.38
CA ASP A 62 -7.85 -92.50 34.90
C ASP A 62 -6.57 -91.67 35.05
N LEU A 63 -5.49 -92.29 35.53
CA LEU A 63 -4.18 -91.66 35.67
C LEU A 63 -3.53 -91.34 34.32
N SER A 64 -3.71 -92.21 33.31
CA SER A 64 -3.25 -91.93 31.94
C SER A 64 -4.00 -90.74 31.32
N GLU A 65 -5.32 -90.66 31.52
CA GLU A 65 -6.16 -89.57 31.03
C GLU A 65 -5.80 -88.25 31.73
N ALA A 66 -5.60 -88.27 33.05
CA ALA A 66 -5.17 -87.11 33.82
C ALA A 66 -3.79 -86.60 33.37
N ARG A 67 -2.84 -87.50 33.10
CA ARG A 67 -1.52 -87.14 32.54
C ARG A 67 -1.63 -86.48 31.17
N ALA A 68 -2.49 -87.00 30.29
CA ALA A 68 -2.74 -86.40 28.98
C ALA A 68 -3.34 -84.98 29.11
N LYS A 69 -4.34 -84.80 29.99
CA LYS A 69 -4.93 -83.49 30.29
C LYS A 69 -3.90 -82.50 30.83
N ILE A 70 -3.04 -82.93 31.75
CA ILE A 70 -1.96 -82.08 32.29
C ILE A 70 -0.96 -81.69 31.20
N ALA A 71 -0.58 -82.61 30.32
CA ALA A 71 0.33 -82.31 29.21
C ALA A 71 -0.27 -81.27 28.25
N ALA A 72 -1.56 -81.42 27.89
CA ALA A 72 -2.26 -80.46 27.05
C ALA A 72 -2.36 -79.07 27.69
N LEU A 73 -2.70 -79.00 28.99
CA LEU A 73 -2.75 -77.73 29.73
C LEU A 73 -1.38 -77.05 29.83
N ARG A 74 -0.31 -77.83 30.02
CA ARG A 74 1.06 -77.30 30.03
C ARG A 74 1.43 -76.70 28.67
N ALA A 75 1.12 -77.39 27.58
CA ALA A 75 1.36 -76.86 26.23
C ALA A 75 0.58 -75.55 25.99
N ALA A 76 -0.71 -75.50 26.36
CA ALA A 76 -1.53 -74.30 26.24
C ALA A 76 -1.01 -73.14 27.12
N HIS A 77 -0.51 -73.43 28.33
CA HIS A 77 0.07 -72.43 29.21
C HIS A 77 1.35 -71.83 28.63
N VAL A 78 2.23 -72.65 28.06
CA VAL A 78 3.45 -72.17 27.39
C VAL A 78 3.09 -71.28 26.20
N GLU A 79 2.09 -71.66 25.40
CA GLU A 79 1.69 -70.87 24.24
C GLU A 79 1.08 -69.51 24.63
N ARG A 80 0.17 -69.50 25.61
CA ARG A 80 -0.34 -68.23 26.17
C ARG A 80 0.77 -67.36 26.76
N GLY A 81 1.82 -67.96 27.33
CA GLY A 81 3.01 -67.25 27.78
C GLY A 81 3.70 -66.50 26.63
N ARG A 82 3.90 -67.15 25.49
CA ARG A 82 4.48 -66.53 24.29
C ARG A 82 3.60 -65.40 23.74
N GLU A 83 2.29 -65.62 23.65
CA GLU A 83 1.35 -64.58 23.22
C GLU A 83 1.41 -63.34 24.13
N LEU A 84 1.49 -63.54 25.45
CA LEU A 84 1.63 -62.44 26.41
C LEU A 84 2.93 -61.66 26.21
N ASP A 85 4.04 -62.34 25.93
CA ASP A 85 5.32 -61.67 25.70
C ASP A 85 5.30 -60.84 24.40
N ILE A 86 4.70 -61.37 23.33
CA ILE A 86 4.48 -60.61 22.07
C ILE A 86 3.61 -59.39 22.32
N MET A 87 2.54 -59.52 23.12
CA MET A 87 1.66 -58.41 23.43
C MET A 87 2.35 -57.34 24.28
N ARG A 88 3.23 -57.73 25.20
CA ARG A 88 4.06 -56.79 25.99
C ARG A 88 5.03 -56.02 25.10
N GLU A 89 5.69 -56.68 24.16
CA GLU A 89 6.59 -56.04 23.20
C GLU A 89 5.84 -54.99 22.37
N LYS A 90 4.71 -55.36 21.76
CA LYS A 90 3.86 -54.43 20.99
C LYS A 90 3.37 -53.25 21.82
N LEU A 91 3.05 -53.46 23.10
CA LEU A 91 2.64 -52.38 24.00
C LEU A 91 3.82 -51.44 24.30
N GLY A 92 5.03 -51.98 24.45
CA GLY A 92 6.27 -51.21 24.58
C GLY A 92 6.50 -50.31 23.38
N ASP A 93 6.46 -50.86 22.17
CA ASP A 93 6.62 -50.12 20.91
C ASP A 93 5.56 -49.02 20.76
N ALA A 94 4.30 -49.33 21.05
CA ALA A 94 3.21 -48.36 21.03
C ALA A 94 3.45 -47.22 22.03
N THR A 95 3.96 -47.52 23.22
CA THR A 95 4.26 -46.51 24.25
C THR A 95 5.37 -45.56 23.81
N VAL A 96 6.43 -46.08 23.20
CA VAL A 96 7.53 -45.27 22.63
C VAL A 96 6.99 -44.38 21.50
N SER A 97 6.18 -44.94 20.60
CA SER A 97 5.58 -44.21 19.49
C SER A 97 4.67 -43.06 19.97
N VAL A 98 3.83 -43.32 20.97
CA VAL A 98 2.96 -42.29 21.58
C VAL A 98 3.79 -41.18 22.24
N THR A 99 4.88 -41.54 22.92
CA THR A 99 5.76 -40.58 23.59
C THR A 99 6.47 -39.67 22.58
N ASP A 100 7.00 -40.24 21.49
CA ASP A 100 7.60 -39.47 20.39
C ASP A 100 6.59 -38.54 19.72
N ALA A 101 5.39 -39.06 19.39
CA ALA A 101 4.31 -38.28 18.81
C ALA A 101 3.89 -37.12 19.73
N SER A 102 3.75 -37.37 21.03
CA SER A 102 3.44 -36.34 22.02
C SER A 102 4.53 -35.27 22.08
N GLY A 103 5.82 -35.67 22.02
CA GLY A 103 6.94 -34.73 21.96
C GLY A 103 6.89 -33.82 20.72
N LYS A 104 6.59 -34.40 19.56
CA LYS A 104 6.40 -33.64 18.30
C LYS A 104 5.24 -32.66 18.38
N VAL A 105 4.10 -33.06 18.92
CA VAL A 105 2.93 -32.18 19.11
C VAL A 105 3.27 -30.99 20.01
N VAL A 106 3.99 -31.20 21.11
CA VAL A 106 4.44 -30.11 21.99
C VAL A 106 5.38 -29.15 21.24
N ASN A 107 6.30 -29.66 20.43
CA ASN A 107 7.19 -28.82 19.62
C ASN A 107 6.43 -28.02 18.56
N PHE A 108 5.47 -28.64 17.85
CA PHE A 108 4.64 -27.93 16.89
C PHE A 108 3.79 -26.85 17.57
N LYS A 109 3.23 -27.12 18.76
CA LYS A 109 2.48 -26.11 19.50
C LYS A 109 3.35 -24.89 19.84
N LYS A 110 4.57 -25.10 20.35
CA LYS A 110 5.52 -24.01 20.62
C LYS A 110 5.85 -23.20 19.36
N GLU A 111 6.06 -23.87 18.23
CA GLU A 111 6.37 -23.19 16.98
C GLU A 111 5.18 -22.40 16.44
N CYS A 112 3.96 -22.93 16.55
CA CYS A 112 2.74 -22.19 16.22
C CYS A 112 2.56 -20.94 17.09
N ASP A 113 2.84 -21.03 18.39
CA ASP A 113 2.74 -19.89 19.30
C ASP A 113 3.80 -18.82 18.96
N ARG A 114 5.03 -19.25 18.65
CA ARG A 114 6.12 -18.36 18.17
C ARG A 114 5.74 -17.64 16.87
N LEU A 115 5.25 -18.38 15.88
CA LEU A 115 4.82 -17.83 14.59
C LEU A 115 3.63 -16.87 14.74
N THR A 116 2.73 -17.14 15.68
CA THR A 116 1.60 -16.25 15.98
C THR A 116 2.11 -14.91 16.54
N ALA A 117 3.00 -14.95 17.53
CA ALA A 117 3.61 -13.75 18.09
C ALA A 117 4.43 -12.96 17.05
N ASP A 118 5.15 -13.66 16.16
CA ASP A 118 5.86 -13.02 15.05
C ASP A 118 4.89 -12.31 14.08
N ASN A 119 3.79 -12.96 13.71
CA ASN A 119 2.78 -12.36 12.82
C ASN A 119 2.14 -11.11 13.45
N GLU A 120 1.78 -11.15 14.73
CA GLU A 120 1.23 -10.00 15.45
C GLU A 120 2.22 -8.82 15.49
N ARG A 121 3.51 -9.12 15.71
CA ARG A 121 4.58 -8.12 15.64
C ARG A 121 4.67 -7.51 14.25
N LEU A 122 4.73 -8.34 13.19
CA LEU A 122 4.85 -7.87 11.82
C LEU A 122 3.65 -7.01 11.40
N VAL A 123 2.43 -7.39 11.77
CA VAL A 123 1.22 -6.59 11.50
C VAL A 123 1.32 -5.22 12.16
N SER A 124 1.77 -5.17 13.41
CA SER A 124 1.95 -3.91 14.15
C SER A 124 3.03 -3.02 13.52
N GLU A 125 4.14 -3.61 13.06
CA GLU A 125 5.21 -2.88 12.35
C GLU A 125 4.73 -2.35 11.00
N TYR A 126 4.00 -3.17 10.23
CA TYR A 126 3.41 -2.76 8.96
C TYR A 126 2.48 -1.55 9.13
N GLN A 127 1.56 -1.62 10.09
CA GLN A 127 0.65 -0.52 10.41
C GLN A 127 1.42 0.75 10.82
N ARG A 128 2.47 0.62 11.63
CA ARG A 128 3.33 1.75 12.02
C ARG A 128 3.96 2.41 10.79
N VAL A 129 4.54 1.61 9.89
CA VAL A 129 5.17 2.11 8.67
C VAL A 129 4.15 2.80 7.77
N CYS A 130 2.94 2.26 7.61
CA CYS A 130 1.87 2.90 6.85
C CYS A 130 1.53 4.29 7.42
N MET A 131 1.35 4.41 8.75
CA MET A 131 1.07 5.69 9.40
C MET A 131 2.23 6.69 9.23
N GLU A 132 3.48 6.23 9.34
CA GLU A 132 4.65 7.09 9.14
C GLU A 132 4.76 7.59 7.69
N LEU A 133 4.45 6.73 6.72
CA LEU A 133 4.44 7.10 5.31
C LEU A 133 3.34 8.12 5.01
N GLU A 134 2.12 7.88 5.48
CA GLU A 134 1.01 8.84 5.35
C GLU A 134 1.38 10.21 5.94
N LYS A 135 1.93 10.21 7.16
CA LYS A 135 2.39 11.44 7.81
C LYS A 135 3.45 12.16 6.99
N LYS A 136 4.47 11.44 6.48
CA LYS A 136 5.52 12.04 5.64
C LYS A 136 4.96 12.58 4.33
N THR A 137 4.02 11.88 3.69
CA THR A 137 3.34 12.36 2.49
C THR A 137 2.55 13.63 2.79
N ASP A 138 1.89 13.73 3.94
CA ASP A 138 1.17 14.92 4.38
C ASP A 138 2.09 16.11 4.66
N ASP A 139 3.22 15.86 5.33
CA ASP A 139 4.26 16.86 5.55
C ASP A 139 4.79 17.41 4.21
N ILE A 140 5.13 16.53 3.26
CA ILE A 140 5.59 16.93 1.92
C ILE A 140 4.53 17.76 1.18
N ARG A 141 3.26 17.35 1.22
CA ARG A 141 2.17 18.09 0.57
C ARG A 141 2.01 19.49 1.18
N ARG A 142 2.07 19.59 2.51
CA ARG A 142 2.01 20.88 3.21
C ARG A 142 3.19 21.77 2.86
N ASP A 143 4.40 21.24 2.85
CA ASP A 143 5.62 21.98 2.55
C ASP A 143 5.65 22.47 1.10
N ALA A 144 5.29 21.61 0.15
CA ALA A 144 5.17 21.98 -1.26
C ALA A 144 4.13 23.09 -1.47
N GLY A 145 2.95 22.98 -0.82
CA GLY A 145 1.92 24.02 -0.85
C GLY A 145 2.40 25.35 -0.25
N ALA A 146 3.11 25.31 0.88
CA ALA A 146 3.68 26.49 1.51
C ALA A 146 4.76 27.15 0.64
N GLN A 147 5.62 26.37 -0.01
CA GLN A 147 6.63 26.87 -0.94
C GLN A 147 6.01 27.52 -2.18
N HIS A 148 4.98 26.89 -2.76
CA HIS A 148 4.26 27.46 -3.89
C HIS A 148 3.61 28.80 -3.53
N ASN A 149 2.90 28.87 -2.41
CA ASN A 149 2.28 30.12 -1.96
C ASN A 149 3.31 31.22 -1.70
N LYS A 150 4.46 30.89 -1.09
CA LYS A 150 5.57 31.84 -0.89
C LYS A 150 6.16 32.32 -2.21
N ALA A 151 6.31 31.44 -3.21
CA ALA A 151 6.81 31.82 -4.53
C ALA A 151 5.84 32.75 -5.25
N THR A 152 4.54 32.42 -5.24
CA THR A 152 3.48 33.28 -5.80
C THR A 152 3.45 34.64 -5.13
N GLN A 153 3.55 34.69 -3.79
CA GLN A 153 3.61 35.94 -3.05
C GLN A 153 4.81 36.80 -3.46
N ARG A 154 6.01 36.21 -3.56
CA ARG A 154 7.22 36.95 -4.00
C ARG A 154 7.08 37.51 -5.41
N ILE A 155 6.45 36.78 -6.33
CA ILE A 155 6.17 37.28 -7.68
C ILE A 155 5.22 38.48 -7.62
N MET A 156 4.17 38.41 -6.79
CA MET A 156 3.26 39.53 -6.56
C MET A 156 3.98 40.74 -5.98
N ASP A 157 4.83 40.53 -4.97
CA ASP A 157 5.60 41.62 -4.33
C ASP A 157 6.51 42.31 -5.34
N LEU A 158 7.25 41.55 -6.17
CA LEU A 158 8.10 42.08 -7.24
C LEU A 158 7.31 42.88 -8.30
N GLN A 159 6.13 42.40 -8.69
CA GLN A 159 5.27 43.12 -9.64
C GLN A 159 4.79 44.47 -9.05
N VAL A 160 4.45 44.49 -7.76
CA VAL A 160 4.05 45.72 -7.06
C VAL A 160 5.23 46.68 -6.93
N GLU A 161 6.42 46.21 -6.55
CA GLU A 161 7.63 47.02 -6.47
C GLU A 161 8.00 47.62 -7.83
N GLN A 162 7.96 46.83 -8.90
CA GLN A 162 8.23 47.30 -10.25
C GLN A 162 7.22 48.38 -10.68
N PHE A 163 5.93 48.16 -10.45
CA PHE A 163 4.90 49.15 -10.72
C PHE A 163 5.12 50.45 -9.93
N ASN A 164 5.45 50.36 -8.64
CA ASN A 164 5.75 51.52 -7.80
C ASN A 164 6.97 52.29 -8.33
N HIS A 165 8.01 51.59 -8.78
CA HIS A 165 9.19 52.21 -9.37
C HIS A 165 8.86 52.96 -10.67
N GLU A 166 8.07 52.35 -11.56
CA GLU A 166 7.59 52.99 -12.80
C GLU A 166 6.75 54.24 -12.49
N MET A 167 5.86 54.17 -11.50
CA MET A 167 5.04 55.31 -11.07
C MET A 167 5.90 56.44 -10.49
N ALA A 168 6.90 56.11 -9.67
CA ALA A 168 7.83 57.10 -9.13
C ALA A 168 8.66 57.77 -10.24
N ALA A 169 9.08 57.02 -11.26
CA ALA A 169 9.81 57.55 -12.41
C ALA A 169 8.96 58.51 -13.29
N LEU A 170 7.63 58.39 -13.24
CA LEU A 170 6.73 59.29 -13.95
C LEU A 170 6.63 60.67 -13.29
N VAL A 171 6.73 60.76 -11.97
CA VAL A 171 6.53 62.00 -11.19
C VAL A 171 7.40 63.18 -11.70
N PRO A 172 8.72 63.04 -11.90
CA PRO A 172 9.56 64.14 -12.40
C PRO A 172 9.14 64.61 -13.80
N THR A 173 8.62 63.70 -14.64
CA THR A 173 8.14 64.03 -15.98
C THR A 173 6.90 64.92 -15.90
N VAL A 174 5.96 64.59 -15.00
CA VAL A 174 4.77 65.39 -14.76
C VAL A 174 5.12 66.76 -14.19
N GLU A 175 6.00 66.79 -13.19
CA GLU A 175 6.48 68.04 -12.59
C GLU A 175 7.16 68.93 -13.64
N HIS A 176 7.97 68.35 -14.52
CA HIS A 176 8.60 69.08 -15.62
C HIS A 176 7.54 69.72 -16.53
N ILE A 177 6.53 68.97 -16.97
CA ILE A 177 5.43 69.48 -17.80
C ILE A 177 4.66 70.60 -17.11
N VAL A 178 4.29 70.42 -15.83
CA VAL A 178 3.54 71.43 -15.08
C VAL A 178 4.37 72.72 -14.96
N ASN A 179 5.66 72.61 -14.66
CA ASN A 179 6.54 73.76 -14.54
C ASN A 179 6.78 74.44 -15.89
N SER A 180 6.92 73.67 -16.96
CA SER A 180 6.97 74.13 -18.35
C SER A 180 5.73 74.93 -18.75
N LEU A 181 4.53 74.39 -18.52
CA LEU A 181 3.28 75.08 -18.81
C LEU A 181 3.11 76.36 -17.98
N LYS A 182 3.50 76.35 -16.69
CA LYS A 182 3.50 77.56 -15.85
C LYS A 182 4.37 78.67 -16.45
N ARG A 183 5.55 78.35 -16.99
CA ARG A 183 6.42 79.34 -17.64
C ARG A 183 5.78 79.98 -18.87
N CYS A 184 4.96 79.22 -19.62
CA CYS A 184 4.21 79.76 -20.76
C CYS A 184 3.10 80.74 -20.34
N VAL A 185 2.53 80.61 -19.12
CA VAL A 185 1.44 81.46 -18.63
C VAL A 185 1.96 82.76 -17.97
N VAL A 186 3.15 82.74 -17.37
CA VAL A 186 3.69 83.89 -16.59
C VAL A 186 4.43 84.92 -17.46
N ALA A 187 4.68 84.64 -18.75
CA ALA A 187 5.38 85.55 -19.67
C ALA A 187 4.50 86.70 -20.21
N GLY A 188 3.65 87.30 -19.36
CA GLY A 188 2.67 88.33 -19.74
C GLY A 188 3.23 89.68 -20.22
N ASP A 189 4.55 89.87 -20.25
CA ASP A 189 5.20 91.14 -20.63
C ASP A 189 6.43 90.97 -21.53
N VAL A 190 6.64 89.78 -22.10
CA VAL A 190 7.79 89.46 -22.95
C VAL A 190 7.33 89.24 -24.40
N GLY A 191 8.03 89.83 -25.37
CA GLY A 191 7.63 89.88 -26.79
C GLY A 191 7.16 88.54 -27.38
N ASN A 192 6.12 88.61 -28.22
CA ASN A 192 5.42 87.47 -28.84
C ASN A 192 6.35 86.40 -29.47
N GLU A 193 7.51 86.79 -30.00
CA GLU A 193 8.50 85.85 -30.55
C GLU A 193 9.10 84.92 -29.49
N ARG A 194 9.42 85.42 -28.29
CA ARG A 194 9.96 84.56 -27.21
C ARG A 194 8.89 83.63 -26.65
N MET A 195 7.64 84.10 -26.56
CA MET A 195 6.51 83.24 -26.18
C MET A 195 6.26 82.15 -27.23
N LEU A 196 6.35 82.48 -28.52
CA LEU A 196 6.22 81.52 -29.62
C LEU A 196 7.34 80.46 -29.56
N GLU A 197 8.59 80.87 -29.38
CA GLU A 197 9.74 79.96 -29.29
C GLU A 197 9.64 79.05 -28.06
N CYS A 198 9.22 79.60 -26.92
CA CYS A 198 8.94 78.82 -25.71
C CYS A 198 7.81 77.81 -25.93
N ALA A 199 6.68 78.23 -26.53
CA ALA A 199 5.55 77.34 -26.80
C ALA A 199 5.90 76.21 -27.78
N GLN A 200 6.74 76.49 -28.79
CA GLN A 200 7.24 75.48 -29.73
C GLN A 200 8.20 74.48 -29.09
N LYS A 201 9.14 74.96 -28.25
CA LYS A 201 10.05 74.08 -27.49
C LYS A 201 9.27 73.17 -26.54
N GLU A 202 8.28 73.70 -25.83
CA GLU A 202 7.47 72.90 -24.91
C GLU A 202 6.55 71.91 -25.64
N LEU A 203 6.01 72.28 -26.81
CA LEU A 203 5.27 71.34 -27.66
C LEU A 203 6.15 70.16 -28.10
N HIS A 204 7.41 70.42 -28.46
CA HIS A 204 8.36 69.38 -28.82
C HIS A 204 8.70 68.46 -27.63
N THR A 205 8.90 69.04 -26.44
CA THR A 205 9.11 68.29 -25.20
C THR A 205 7.89 67.41 -24.87
N MET A 206 6.67 67.95 -25.01
CA MET A 206 5.45 67.18 -24.78
C MET A 206 5.30 65.99 -25.75
N CYS A 207 5.65 66.16 -27.03
CA CYS A 207 5.64 65.04 -27.99
C CYS A 207 6.58 63.91 -27.54
N ARG A 208 7.78 64.23 -27.03
CA ARG A 208 8.71 63.22 -26.51
C ARG A 208 8.17 62.51 -25.28
N VAL A 209 7.46 63.22 -24.41
CA VAL A 209 6.83 62.62 -23.22
C VAL A 209 5.67 61.71 -23.62
N VAL A 210 4.84 62.08 -24.61
CA VAL A 210 3.78 61.21 -25.14
C VAL A 210 4.37 59.89 -25.63
N ASP A 211 5.50 59.91 -26.33
CA ASP A 211 6.17 58.69 -26.78
C ASP A 211 6.67 57.83 -25.61
N SER A 212 7.17 58.44 -24.53
CA SER A 212 7.55 57.73 -23.31
C SER A 212 6.37 57.10 -22.58
N VAL A 213 5.24 57.81 -22.47
CA VAL A 213 4.00 57.29 -21.87
C VAL A 213 3.43 56.15 -22.70
N ARG A 214 3.48 56.24 -24.03
CA ARG A 214 3.07 55.14 -24.91
C ARG A 214 3.94 53.91 -24.72
N ARG A 215 5.25 54.06 -24.50
CA ARG A 215 6.13 52.92 -24.22
C ARG A 215 5.80 52.20 -22.92
N LEU A 216 5.21 52.87 -21.92
CA LEU A 216 4.69 52.22 -20.70
C LEU A 216 3.48 51.31 -20.99
N SER A 217 2.81 51.49 -22.13
CA SER A 217 1.67 50.70 -22.58
C SER A 217 2.05 49.60 -23.59
N VAL A 218 3.23 49.66 -24.20
CA VAL A 218 3.64 48.77 -25.30
C VAL A 218 4.32 47.52 -24.71
N GLY A 219 3.56 46.43 -24.63
CA GLY A 219 4.07 45.12 -24.20
C GLY A 219 2.99 44.18 -23.68
N GLU A 220 1.87 44.73 -23.22
CA GLU A 220 0.80 43.96 -22.56
C GLU A 220 -0.55 44.06 -23.29
N GLU A 221 -0.62 44.64 -24.50
CA GLU A 221 -1.89 44.93 -25.20
C GLU A 221 -2.80 43.71 -25.39
N SER A 222 -2.25 42.56 -25.80
CA SER A 222 -3.02 41.32 -25.98
C SER A 222 -3.61 40.83 -24.66
N ARG A 223 -2.83 40.88 -23.58
CA ARG A 223 -3.25 40.45 -22.24
C ARG A 223 -4.23 41.46 -21.62
N LEU A 224 -4.01 42.75 -21.85
CA LEU A 224 -4.92 43.82 -21.46
C LEU A 224 -6.29 43.65 -22.13
N GLN A 225 -6.34 43.32 -23.42
CA GLN A 225 -7.63 43.08 -24.10
C GLN A 225 -8.38 41.90 -23.50
N GLU A 226 -7.67 40.82 -23.16
CA GLU A 226 -8.24 39.65 -22.48
C GLU A 226 -8.78 40.02 -21.09
N VAL A 227 -7.97 40.71 -20.29
CA VAL A 227 -8.33 41.19 -18.95
C VAL A 227 -9.52 42.15 -18.98
N LEU A 228 -9.54 43.10 -19.92
CA LEU A 228 -10.68 44.02 -20.11
C LEU A 228 -11.95 43.28 -20.57
N ALA A 229 -11.82 42.22 -21.38
CA ALA A 229 -12.95 41.38 -21.77
C ALA A 229 -13.53 40.62 -20.58
N GLN A 230 -12.68 40.09 -19.69
CA GLN A 230 -13.10 39.44 -18.44
C GLN A 230 -13.82 40.43 -17.51
N VAL A 231 -13.27 41.64 -17.32
CA VAL A 231 -13.90 42.69 -16.51
C VAL A 231 -15.27 43.09 -17.06
N ARG A 232 -15.42 43.23 -18.38
CA ARG A 232 -16.71 43.55 -19.02
C ARG A 232 -17.76 42.45 -18.83
N LYS A 233 -17.33 41.20 -18.67
CA LYS A 233 -18.20 40.05 -18.37
C LYS A 233 -18.53 39.91 -16.88
N GLY A 234 -17.94 40.74 -16.01
CA GLY A 234 -18.09 40.63 -14.56
C GLY A 234 -17.30 39.46 -13.94
N GLU A 235 -16.34 38.90 -14.68
CA GLU A 235 -15.48 37.82 -14.21
C GLU A 235 -14.43 38.37 -13.23
N ARG A 236 -14.04 37.57 -12.23
CA ARG A 236 -12.98 37.94 -11.30
C ARG A 236 -11.63 37.80 -12.00
N LEU A 237 -10.77 38.81 -11.84
CA LEU A 237 -9.38 38.75 -12.26
C LEU A 237 -8.65 37.68 -11.43
N GLY A 238 -8.37 36.55 -12.07
CA GLY A 238 -7.81 35.37 -11.40
C GLY A 238 -6.28 35.33 -11.43
N VAL A 239 -5.64 36.04 -12.37
CA VAL A 239 -4.19 35.96 -12.53
C VAL A 239 -3.50 37.10 -11.77
N PRO A 240 -2.49 36.78 -10.94
CA PRO A 240 -1.63 37.79 -10.33
C PRO A 240 -1.06 38.75 -11.38
N GLY A 241 -1.25 40.04 -11.16
CA GLY A 241 -0.81 41.11 -12.06
C GLY A 241 -1.87 41.65 -13.00
N ASP A 242 -3.02 40.99 -13.20
CA ASP A 242 -4.07 41.50 -14.10
C ASP A 242 -4.61 42.86 -13.66
N LEU A 243 -4.78 43.06 -12.34
CA LEU A 243 -5.16 44.35 -11.77
C LEU A 243 -4.09 45.42 -12.03
N ALA A 244 -2.80 45.06 -11.96
CA ALA A 244 -1.71 46.00 -12.23
C ALA A 244 -1.69 46.41 -13.71
N ILE A 245 -1.97 45.48 -14.63
CA ILE A 245 -2.11 45.76 -16.07
C ILE A 245 -3.24 46.77 -16.31
N VAL A 246 -4.40 46.56 -15.67
CA VAL A 246 -5.55 47.50 -15.78
C VAL A 246 -5.20 48.87 -15.22
N ILE A 247 -4.58 48.93 -14.04
CA ILE A 247 -4.17 50.20 -13.42
C ILE A 247 -3.15 50.93 -14.30
N ARG A 248 -2.11 50.24 -14.81
CA ARG A 248 -1.12 50.84 -15.73
C ARG A 248 -1.79 51.41 -16.97
N TRP A 249 -2.68 50.65 -17.59
CA TRP A 249 -3.43 51.12 -18.76
C TRP A 249 -4.28 52.35 -18.44
N MET A 250 -5.03 52.33 -17.34
CA MET A 250 -5.86 53.48 -16.91
C MET A 250 -5.01 54.74 -16.71
N ILE A 251 -3.84 54.59 -16.08
CA ILE A 251 -2.90 55.69 -15.84
C ILE A 251 -2.33 56.21 -17.16
N ALA A 252 -1.84 55.33 -18.04
CA ALA A 252 -1.33 55.71 -19.35
C ALA A 252 -2.38 56.45 -20.19
N GLN A 253 -3.63 55.98 -20.19
CA GLN A 253 -4.74 56.64 -20.87
C GLN A 253 -5.05 58.03 -20.28
N ALA A 254 -5.07 58.16 -18.95
CA ALA A 254 -5.29 59.44 -18.30
C ALA A 254 -4.18 60.46 -18.63
N PHE A 255 -2.92 60.00 -18.64
CA PHE A 255 -1.77 60.83 -19.03
C PHE A 255 -1.82 61.23 -20.50
N GLU A 256 -2.10 60.29 -21.39
CA GLU A 256 -2.21 60.57 -22.83
C GLU A 256 -3.33 61.59 -23.10
N ALA A 257 -4.50 61.44 -22.48
CA ALA A 257 -5.60 62.40 -22.60
C ALA A 257 -5.21 63.80 -22.10
N GLY A 258 -4.52 63.89 -20.95
CA GLY A 258 -4.02 65.14 -20.41
C GLY A 258 -2.98 65.81 -21.33
N LEU A 259 -2.02 65.04 -21.85
CA LEU A 259 -1.01 65.50 -22.78
C LEU A 259 -1.61 65.97 -24.11
N GLN A 260 -2.59 65.24 -24.65
CA GLN A 260 -3.29 65.63 -25.88
C GLN A 260 -4.03 66.96 -25.70
N SER A 261 -4.70 67.15 -24.56
CA SER A 261 -5.39 68.40 -24.24
C SER A 261 -4.41 69.57 -24.10
N ALA A 262 -3.33 69.40 -23.34
CA ALA A 262 -2.33 70.45 -23.15
C ALA A 262 -1.57 70.78 -24.45
N GLY A 263 -1.23 69.78 -25.27
CA GLY A 263 -0.63 69.98 -26.58
C GLY A 263 -1.58 70.67 -27.57
N GLY A 264 -2.88 70.37 -27.50
CA GLY A 264 -3.91 71.09 -28.25
C GLY A 264 -3.96 72.58 -27.90
N ASN A 265 -3.94 72.89 -26.60
CA ASN A 265 -3.91 74.27 -26.10
C ASN A 265 -2.62 75.00 -26.54
N LEU A 266 -1.46 74.35 -26.47
CA LEU A 266 -0.19 74.93 -26.93
C LEU A 266 -0.19 75.17 -28.45
N ARG A 267 -0.74 74.26 -29.26
CA ARG A 267 -0.88 74.48 -30.71
C ARG A 267 -1.77 75.68 -31.00
N ALA A 268 -2.91 75.80 -30.32
CA ALA A 268 -3.79 76.96 -30.47
C ALA A 268 -3.07 78.27 -30.09
N LEU A 269 -2.25 78.26 -29.03
CA LEU A 269 -1.41 79.39 -28.63
C LEU A 269 -0.36 79.74 -29.68
N VAL A 270 0.35 78.74 -30.23
CA VAL A 270 1.35 78.94 -31.31
C VAL A 270 0.69 79.55 -32.55
N THR A 271 -0.50 79.07 -32.94
CA THR A 271 -1.25 79.62 -34.07
C THR A 271 -1.68 81.07 -33.80
N ALA A 272 -2.17 81.38 -32.59
CA ALA A 272 -2.57 82.74 -32.22
C ALA A 272 -1.39 83.73 -32.21
N LEU A 273 -0.22 83.30 -31.73
CA LEU A 273 0.99 84.13 -31.68
C LEU A 273 1.67 84.27 -33.06
N GLY A 274 1.67 83.22 -33.87
CA GLY A 274 2.23 83.22 -35.23
C GLY A 274 1.33 83.90 -36.27
N GLY A 275 0.02 83.96 -36.02
CA GLY A 275 -0.99 84.55 -36.89
C GLY A 275 -1.17 86.07 -36.81
N SER A 276 -0.24 86.82 -36.20
CA SER A 276 -0.33 88.29 -36.11
C SER A 276 -0.15 89.05 -37.44
N LYS A 277 -0.32 88.36 -38.58
CA LYS A 277 -0.54 88.94 -39.91
C LYS A 277 -1.72 88.30 -40.64
N GLU A 278 -2.91 88.27 -40.04
CA GLU A 278 -4.19 88.57 -40.72
C GLU A 278 -5.35 88.33 -39.75
N LYS A 279 -6.17 89.37 -39.58
CA LYS A 279 -7.49 89.25 -38.96
C LYS A 279 -8.39 88.50 -39.95
N ASP A 280 -8.88 87.33 -39.58
CA ASP A 280 -10.31 87.01 -39.52
C ASP A 280 -10.53 85.51 -39.26
N ALA A 281 -11.70 85.20 -38.68
CA ALA A 281 -12.24 83.88 -38.32
C ALA A 281 -12.01 83.43 -36.86
N VAL A 282 -12.67 84.14 -35.94
CA VAL A 282 -13.16 83.56 -34.68
C VAL A 282 -14.45 82.80 -34.99
N ALA A 283 -14.36 81.48 -35.09
CA ALA A 283 -15.40 80.55 -34.70
C ALA A 283 -14.81 79.14 -34.70
N ASP A 284 -15.17 78.36 -33.68
CA ASP A 284 -15.02 76.91 -33.61
C ASP A 284 -13.74 76.33 -32.97
N VAL A 285 -13.45 76.72 -31.73
CA VAL A 285 -12.69 75.85 -30.80
C VAL A 285 -13.35 75.85 -29.42
N ALA A 286 -14.57 75.34 -29.37
CA ALA A 286 -15.23 74.94 -28.13
C ALA A 286 -15.66 73.47 -28.21
N SER A 287 -14.71 72.55 -28.07
CA SER A 287 -15.03 71.17 -27.63
C SER A 287 -13.95 70.57 -26.73
N GLY A 288 -13.47 71.38 -25.78
CA GLY A 288 -12.72 70.88 -24.63
C GLY A 288 -13.62 70.18 -23.61
N VAL A 289 -14.30 69.08 -23.95
CA VAL A 289 -14.83 68.13 -22.95
C VAL A 289 -14.97 66.74 -23.58
N ASN A 290 -14.03 65.84 -23.31
CA ASN A 290 -14.25 64.41 -23.55
C ASN A 290 -13.81 63.48 -22.41
N VAL A 291 -13.51 64.03 -21.22
CA VAL A 291 -13.31 63.21 -20.01
C VAL A 291 -14.64 62.64 -19.49
N ARG A 292 -15.76 63.36 -19.68
CA ARG A 292 -17.11 62.89 -19.29
C ARG A 292 -17.67 61.77 -20.19
N ARG A 293 -17.14 61.57 -21.41
CA ARG A 293 -17.58 60.50 -22.31
C ARG A 293 -16.86 59.18 -22.02
N MET A 294 -15.63 59.24 -21.50
CA MET A 294 -14.88 58.06 -21.08
C MET A 294 -15.51 57.35 -19.87
N PHE A 295 -15.95 58.11 -18.84
CA PHE A 295 -16.66 57.52 -17.69
C PHE A 295 -18.05 56.96 -18.04
N ARG A 296 -18.66 57.40 -19.15
CA ARG A 296 -19.96 56.88 -19.62
C ARG A 296 -19.85 55.55 -20.38
N MET A 297 -18.63 55.12 -20.73
CA MET A 297 -18.36 53.82 -21.36
C MET A 297 -17.96 52.73 -20.36
N LEU A 298 -17.81 53.08 -19.08
CA LEU A 298 -17.53 52.15 -17.97
C LEU A 298 -18.77 51.88 -17.10
N GLY A 299 -19.93 52.41 -17.49
CA GLY A 299 -21.20 52.25 -16.79
C GLY A 299 -22.33 51.92 -17.76
N LYS A 300 -22.26 50.76 -18.40
CA LYS A 300 -23.37 49.94 -18.90
C LYS A 300 -22.92 48.50 -19.00
#